data_AF-X1GJ85-F1
#
_entry.id   AF-X1GJ85-F1
#
_cell.length_a   1.000
_cell.length_b   1.000
_cell.length_c   1.000
_cell.angle_alpha   90.00
_cell.angle_beta   90.00
_cell.angle_gamma   90.00
#
_symmetry.space_group_name_H-M   'P 1'
#
loop_
_entity.id
_entity.type
_entity.pdbx_description
1 polymer ?
#
loop_
_entity_poly.entity_id
_entity_poly.type
_entity_poly.pdbx_seq_one_letter_code
_entity_poly.pdbx_strand_id
1 'polypeptide(L)' 'MPKAIEGNTVVLSFKFPVHKEHMGKSANQETAEKIISNFLQRPCRVRCIYEPEADRPIEEALKIGARIIDVEER' A
#
# COMPACT_ATOMS: atom_id res chain seq x y z
N MET A 1 2.57 -2.70 1.10
CA MET A 1 3.95 -2.44 0.64
C MET A 1 4.46 -1.14 1.25
N PRO A 2 5.74 -1.03 1.62
CA PRO A 2 6.36 0.23 1.98
C PRO A 2 6.25 1.23 0.82
N LYS A 3 5.73 2.43 1.08
CA LYS A 3 5.51 3.47 0.07
C LYS A 3 6.47 4.64 0.24
N ALA A 4 6.59 5.15 1.46
CA ALA A 4 7.37 6.34 1.77
C ALA A 4 7.72 6.41 3.26
N ILE A 5 8.70 7.26 3.60
CA ILE A 5 8.98 7.70 4.97
C ILE A 5 8.82 9.23 4.99
N GLU A 6 7.85 9.71 5.76
CA GLU A 6 7.53 11.13 5.90
C GLU A 6 7.82 11.58 7.33
N GLY A 7 8.98 12.21 7.53
CA GLY A 7 9.49 12.53 8.86
C GLY A 7 9.63 11.27 9.71
N ASN A 8 8.82 11.16 10.77
CA ASN A 8 8.80 9.99 11.66
C ASN A 8 7.71 8.94 11.32
N THR A 9 7.03 9.10 10.19
CA THR A 9 5.91 8.23 9.78
C THR A 9 6.31 7.35 8.60
N VAL A 10 6.16 6.05 8.75
CA VAL A 10 6.28 5.08 7.65
C VAL A 10 4.91 4.87 7.01
N VAL A 11 4.83 5.10 5.70
CA VAL A 11 3.60 4.92 4.93
C VAL A 11 3.60 3.54 4.29
N LEU A 12 2.58 2.74 4.59
CA LEU A 12 2.33 1.44 3.99
C LEU A 12 1.10 1.55 3.08
N SER A 13 1.22 1.16 1.81
CA SER A 13 0.10 1.08 0.89
C SER A 13 -0.44 -0.36 0.77
N PHE A 14 -1.75 -0.50 0.65
CA PHE A 14 -2.42 -1.78 0.46
C PHE A 14 -3.27 -1.76 -0.81
N LYS A 15 -3.11 -2.81 -1.63
CA LYS A 15 -3.89 -3.03 -2.85
C LYS A 15 -5.36 -3.34 -2.56
N PHE A 16 -5.66 -3.95 -1.42
CA PHE A 16 -7.02 -4.34 -1.05
C PHE A 16 -7.48 -3.58 0.20
N PRO A 17 -8.70 -3.02 0.22
CA PRO A 17 -9.18 -2.21 1.33
C PRO A 17 -9.26 -3.01 2.64
N VAL A 18 -9.64 -4.28 2.58
CA VAL A 18 -9.73 -5.19 3.74
C VAL A 18 -8.39 -5.32 4.50
N HIS A 19 -7.25 -5.30 3.79
CA HIS A 19 -5.95 -5.35 4.44
C HIS A 19 -5.62 -4.05 5.17
N LYS A 20 -5.92 -2.90 4.55
CA LYS A 20 -5.79 -1.60 5.23
C LYS A 20 -6.67 -1.54 6.48
N GLU A 21 -7.92 -1.98 6.39
CA GLU A 21 -8.87 -1.99 7.51
C GLU A 21 -8.38 -2.88 8.66
N HIS A 22 -7.90 -4.08 8.35
CA HIS A 22 -7.29 -4.95 9.36
C HIS A 22 -6.07 -4.33 10.01
N MET A 23 -5.23 -3.62 9.25
CA MET A 23 -4.08 -2.91 9.79
C MET A 23 -4.45 -1.72 10.68
N GLY A 24 -5.66 -1.16 10.54
CA GLY A 24 -6.19 -0.12 11.41
C GLY A 24 -6.64 -0.61 12.79
N LYS A 25 -6.68 -1.93 13.03
CA LYS A 25 -6.96 -2.48 14.36
C LYS A 25 -5.79 -2.15 15.30
N SER A 26 -6.09 -1.69 16.51
CA SER A 26 -5.10 -1.22 17.48
C SER A 26 -3.92 -2.18 17.69
N ALA A 27 -4.20 -3.47 17.91
CA ALA A 27 -3.17 -4.48 18.11
C ALA A 27 -2.24 -4.66 16.89
N ASN A 28 -2.79 -4.58 15.67
CA ASN A 28 -2.01 -4.72 14.44
C ASN A 28 -1.17 -3.47 14.19
N GLN A 29 -1.73 -2.29 14.43
CA GLN A 29 -1.02 -1.02 14.32
C GLN A 29 0.15 -0.95 15.31
N GLU A 30 -0.09 -1.30 16.58
CA GLU A 30 0.94 -1.32 17.61
C GLU A 30 2.04 -2.34 17.28
N THR A 31 1.66 -3.53 16.80
CA THR A 31 2.62 -4.56 16.38
C THR A 31 3.49 -4.08 15.22
N ALA A 32 2.89 -3.44 14.22
CA ALA A 32 3.63 -2.89 13.08
C ALA A 32 4.58 -1.75 13.49
N GLU A 33 4.12 -0.82 14.34
CA GLU A 33 4.97 0.24 14.88
C GLU A 33 6.15 -0.33 15.66
N LYS A 34 5.94 -1.36 16.49
CA LYS A 34 7.02 -2.05 17.22
C LYS A 34 8.04 -2.69 16.27
N ILE A 35 7.58 -3.48 15.30
CA ILE A 35 8.46 -4.17 14.35
C ILE A 35 9.30 -3.17 13.56
N ILE A 36 8.65 -2.14 13.00
CA ILE A 36 9.32 -1.16 12.15
C ILE A 36 10.23 -0.26 12.98
N SER A 37 9.82 0.14 14.20
CA SER A 37 10.69 0.91 15.10
C SER A 37 11.95 0.15 15.49
N ASN A 38 11.82 -1.15 15.77
CA ASN A 38 12.96 -2.02 16.05
C ASN A 38 13.89 -2.13 14.84
N PHE A 39 13.35 -2.24 13.62
CA PHE A 39 14.14 -2.25 12.40
C PHE A 39 14.88 -0.92 12.18
N LEU A 40 14.21 0.21 12.40
CA LEU A 40 14.79 1.55 12.20
C LEU A 40 15.68 2.02 13.36
N GLN A 41 15.75 1.27 14.46
CA GLN A 41 16.45 1.65 15.70
C GLN A 41 15.99 3.02 16.26
N ARG A 42 14.74 3.39 15.97
CA ARG A 42 14.10 4.61 16.49
C ARG A 42 12.58 4.46 16.50
N PRO A 43 11.86 5.12 17.44
CA PRO A 43 10.40 5.11 17.45
C PRO A 43 9.83 5.70 16.15
N CYS A 44 8.85 5.04 15.55
CA CYS A 44 8.16 5.55 14.36
C CYS A 44 6.64 5.37 14.47
N ARG A 45 5.91 6.12 13.64
CA ARG A 45 4.47 5.91 13.41
C ARG A 45 4.25 5.15 12.12
N VAL A 46 3.15 4.41 12.05
CA VAL A 46 2.76 3.71 10.82
C VAL A 46 1.44 4.26 10.31
N ARG A 47 1.40 4.66 9.04
CA ARG A 47 0.20 5.13 8.34
C ARG A 47 -0.13 4.18 7.20
N CYS A 48 -1.34 3.62 7.22
CA CYS A 48 -1.80 2.69 6.19
C CYS A 48 -2.75 3.39 5.20
N ILE A 49 -2.43 3.32 3.92
CA ILE A 49 -3.24 3.90 2.83
C ILE A 49 -3.75 2.81 1.89
N TYR A 50 -4.87 3.09 1.23
CA TYR A 50 -5.40 2.24 0.16
C TYR A 50 -4.86 2.81 -1.13
N GLU A 51 -4.15 1.97 -1.87
CA GLU A 51 -3.65 2.31 -3.20
C GLU A 51 -4.00 1.10 -4.08
N PRO A 52 -5.11 1.18 -4.85
CA PRO A 52 -5.45 0.09 -5.77
C PRO A 52 -4.28 -0.14 -6.71
N GLU A 53 -4.17 -1.36 -7.22
CA GLU A 53 -3.22 -1.60 -8.29
C GLU A 53 -3.60 -0.70 -9.44
N ALA A 54 -2.71 0.23 -9.78
CA ALA A 54 -2.90 1.03 -10.96
C ALA A 54 -2.89 0.07 -12.15
N ASP A 55 -3.79 0.30 -13.11
CA ASP A 55 -3.78 -0.38 -14.41
C ASP A 55 -2.54 -0.02 -15.24
N ARG A 56 -1.43 0.40 -14.61
CA ARG A 56 -0.14 0.73 -15.22
C ARG A 56 0.28 -0.27 -16.30
N PRO A 57 0.16 -1.60 -16.13
CA PRO A 57 0.46 -2.53 -17.21
C PRO A 57 -0.44 -2.34 -18.43
N ILE A 58 -1.73 -2.09 -18.23
CA ILE A 58 -2.71 -1.78 -19.29
C ILE A 58 -2.39 -0.41 -19.90
N GLU A 59 -2.16 0.63 -19.08
CA GLU A 59 -1.81 1.97 -19.54
C GLU A 59 -0.53 1.99 -20.38
N GLU A 60 0.52 1.28 -19.95
CA GLU A 60 1.77 1.14 -20.70
C GLU A 60 1.58 0.29 -21.97
N ALA A 61 0.78 -0.78 -21.91
CA ALA A 61 0.44 -1.58 -23.08
C ALA A 61 -0.32 -0.75 -24.13
N LEU A 62 -1.27 0.10 -23.70
CA LEU A 62 -1.99 1.03 -24.57
C LEU A 62 -1.04 2.05 -25.24
N LYS A 63 -0.02 2.54 -24.52
CA LYS A 63 0.99 3.46 -25.09
C LYS A 63 1.84 2.82 -26.19
N ILE A 64 2.03 1.50 -26.16
CA ILE A 64 2.76 0.75 -27.21
C ILE A 64 1.84 0.13 -28.28
N GLY A 65 0.56 0.50 -28.29
CA GLY A 65 -0.39 0.14 -29.35
C GLY A 65 -1.25 -1.10 -29.09
N ALA A 66 -1.25 -1.64 -27.86
CA ALA A 66 -2.25 -2.63 -27.48
C ALA A 66 -3.67 -2.03 -27.53
N ARG A 67 -4.68 -2.89 -27.67
CA ARG A 67 -6.10 -2.52 -27.63
C ARG A 67 -6.83 -3.42 -26.65
N ILE A 68 -7.73 -2.84 -25.87
CA ILE A 68 -8.64 -3.60 -25.00
C ILE A 68 -9.66 -4.31 -25.90
N ILE A 69 -9.75 -5.64 -25.80
CA ILE A 69 -10.65 -6.48 -26.61
C ILE A 69 -11.86 -7.01 -25.82
N ASP A 70 -11.80 -6.95 -24.49
CA ASP A 70 -12.86 -7.36 -23.59
C ASP A 70 -12.64 -6.74 -22.20
N VAL A 71 -13.71 -6.52 -21.44
CA VAL A 71 -13.65 -6.03 -20.05
C VAL A 71 -14.65 -6.84 -19.24
N GLU A 72 -14.15 -7.68 -18.32
CA GLU A 72 -15.03 -8.32 -17.34
C GLU A 72 -15.53 -7.27 -16.34
N GLU A 73 -16.84 -7.06 -16.30
CA GLU A 73 -17.50 -6.26 -15.26
C GLU A 73 -17.40 -6.98 -13.91
N ARG A 74 -17.11 -6.21 -12.84
CA ARG A 74 -16.88 -6.70 -11.48
C ARG A 74 -18.11 -6.63 -10.59
#